data_AF-A0A520GP34-F1
#
_entry.id   AF-A0A520GP34-F1
#
_cell.length_a   1.000
_cell.length_b   1.000
_cell.length_c   1.000
_cell.angle_alpha   90.00
_cell.angle_beta   90.00
_cell.angle_gamma   90.00
#
_symmetry.space_group_name_H-M   'P 1'
#
loop_
_entity.id
_entity.type
_entity.pdbx_description
1 polymer ?
#
loop_
_entity_poly.entity_id
_entity_poly.type
_entity_poly.pdbx_seq_one_letter_code
_entity_poly.pdbx_strand_id
1 'polypeptide(L)'
;MNARIEFGTWLSAALIGIPLSAAAQTTAPSGSPISTEQQEADYRVIAARCGTPGFEKAFYKQSKAAVAAGLISKNRDAAEVEKKITALRRNPFVLVAAPTDCPAQLAMLTEVQKTRSAAVHSARGRKAPPK
;
A
#
# COMPACT_ATOMS: atom_id res chain seq x y z
N MET A 1 -39.80 -44.57 10.98
CA MET A 1 -39.12 -44.88 12.26
C MET A 1 -38.16 -43.71 12.52
N ASN A 2 -38.61 -42.69 13.26
CA ASN A 2 -38.21 -42.33 14.65
C ASN A 2 -36.87 -41.56 14.64
N ALA A 3 -36.64 -40.37 15.20
CA ALA A 3 -37.28 -39.51 16.22
C ALA A 3 -36.87 -38.03 15.92
N ARG A 4 -37.67 -36.97 16.06
CA ARG A 4 -38.27 -36.26 17.22
C ARG A 4 -37.29 -35.53 18.19
N ILE A 5 -37.30 -34.18 18.06
CA ILE A 5 -37.25 -33.04 19.04
C ILE A 5 -35.97 -32.92 19.91
N GLU A 6 -35.33 -31.77 20.19
CA GLU A 6 -35.75 -30.53 20.84
C GLU A 6 -34.64 -29.48 20.78
N PHE A 7 -34.96 -28.18 20.67
CA PHE A 7 -34.22 -27.13 21.39
C PHE A 7 -35.19 -25.99 21.71
N GLY A 8 -35.30 -25.73 23.02
CA GLY A 8 -36.36 -24.97 23.64
C GLY A 8 -36.41 -23.49 23.27
N THR A 9 -37.64 -22.99 23.19
CA THR A 9 -38.03 -21.59 23.33
C THR A 9 -37.69 -21.07 24.72
N TRP A 10 -36.92 -19.99 24.83
CA TRP A 10 -37.10 -18.99 25.88
C TRP A 10 -36.96 -17.59 25.27
N LEU A 11 -38.04 -16.81 25.32
CA LEU A 11 -38.08 -15.37 25.07
C LEU A 11 -37.26 -14.64 26.15
N SER A 12 -36.54 -13.58 25.75
CA SER A 12 -36.35 -12.41 26.60
C SER A 12 -36.15 -11.17 25.73
N ALA A 13 -37.07 -10.23 25.88
CA ALA A 13 -37.03 -8.91 25.30
C ALA A 13 -36.01 -8.03 26.06
N ALA A 14 -35.18 -7.28 25.33
CA ALA A 14 -34.47 -6.12 25.85
C ALA A 14 -34.40 -5.05 24.76
N LEU A 15 -35.18 -3.97 24.97
CA LEU A 15 -35.05 -2.70 24.26
C LEU A 15 -33.70 -2.08 24.64
N ILE A 16 -32.78 -1.98 23.68
CA ILE A 16 -31.64 -1.05 23.75
C ILE A 16 -31.71 -0.21 22.48
N GLY A 17 -32.09 1.06 22.66
CA GLY A 17 -31.96 2.07 21.62
C GLY A 17 -30.49 2.22 21.24
N ILE A 18 -30.18 1.98 19.97
CA ILE A 18 -28.85 2.19 19.42
C ILE A 18 -28.90 3.55 18.71
N PRO A 19 -28.10 4.55 19.12
CA PRO A 19 -27.95 5.75 18.31
C PRO A 19 -27.39 5.34 16.96
N LEU A 20 -28.07 5.78 15.90
CA LEU A 20 -27.62 5.69 14.52
C LEU A 20 -26.25 6.39 14.43
N SER A 21 -25.18 5.61 14.55
CA SER A 21 -23.86 6.05 14.11
C SER A 21 -23.94 6.17 12.60
N ALA A 22 -24.15 7.39 12.13
CA ALA A 22 -23.88 7.78 10.75
C ALA A 22 -22.37 7.59 10.52
N ALA A 23 -21.96 6.36 10.22
CA ALA A 23 -20.70 6.12 9.56
C ALA A 23 -20.82 6.82 8.20
N ALA A 24 -20.22 8.00 8.11
CA ALA A 24 -19.83 8.58 6.84
C ALA A 24 -19.11 7.47 6.09
N GLN A 25 -19.81 6.88 5.11
CA GLN A 25 -19.24 5.93 4.19
C GLN A 25 -18.27 6.76 3.37
N THR A 26 -17.01 6.80 3.82
CA THR A 26 -15.90 7.15 2.96
C THR A 26 -15.97 6.13 1.83
N THR A 27 -16.60 6.51 0.74
CA THR A 27 -16.54 5.83 -0.54
C THR A 27 -15.07 5.81 -0.93
N ALA A 28 -14.33 4.81 -0.46
CA ALA A 28 -13.11 4.39 -1.10
C ALA A 28 -13.53 4.00 -2.52
N PRO A 29 -13.03 4.68 -3.57
CA PRO A 29 -13.43 4.34 -4.92
C PRO A 29 -13.07 2.88 -5.15
N SER A 30 -14.09 2.10 -5.53
CA SER A 30 -14.01 0.71 -5.95
C SER A 30 -13.24 0.62 -7.27
N GLY A 31 -11.95 0.95 -7.23
CA GLY A 31 -11.02 0.73 -8.33
C GLY A 31 -10.49 -0.70 -8.26
N SER A 32 -10.34 -1.36 -9.41
CA SER A 32 -9.59 -2.60 -9.54
C SER A 32 -8.27 -2.53 -8.73
N PRO A 33 -7.83 -3.62 -8.10
CA PRO A 33 -6.63 -3.61 -7.27
C PRO A 33 -5.47 -3.01 -8.07
N ILE A 34 -4.94 -1.88 -7.60
CA ILE A 34 -3.80 -1.21 -8.22
C ILE A 34 -2.62 -2.19 -8.14
N SER A 35 -1.96 -2.45 -9.27
CA SER A 35 -0.80 -3.33 -9.28
C SER A 35 0.33 -2.74 -8.42
N THR A 36 1.17 -3.59 -7.83
CA THR A 36 2.30 -3.14 -7.00
C THR A 36 3.27 -2.24 -7.79
N GLU A 37 3.43 -2.49 -9.08
CA GLU A 37 4.23 -1.68 -10.01
C GLU A 37 3.60 -0.31 -10.27
N GLN A 38 2.27 -0.23 -10.40
CA GLN A 38 1.56 1.04 -10.53
C GLN A 38 1.65 1.84 -9.24
N GLN A 39 1.45 1.19 -8.09
CA GLN A 39 1.60 1.81 -6.79
C GLN A 39 3.03 2.37 -6.59
N GLU A 40 4.05 1.64 -7.05
CA GLU A 40 5.43 2.12 -7.01
C GLU A 40 5.65 3.36 -7.88
N ALA A 41 5.06 3.36 -9.08
CA ALA A 41 5.11 4.52 -9.98
C ALA A 41 4.46 5.74 -9.32
N ASP A 42 3.32 5.56 -8.65
CA ASP A 42 2.60 6.62 -7.97
C ASP A 42 3.41 7.18 -6.79
N TYR A 43 4.02 6.32 -5.98
CA TYR A 43 4.90 6.77 -4.89
C TYR A 43 6.08 7.60 -5.39
N ARG A 44 6.70 7.23 -6.51
CA ARG A 44 7.78 8.02 -7.12
C ARG A 44 7.29 9.39 -7.59
N VAL A 45 6.08 9.46 -8.15
CA VAL A 45 5.48 10.74 -8.58
C VAL A 45 5.12 11.62 -7.38
N ILE A 46 4.54 11.03 -6.32
CA ILE A 46 4.24 11.73 -5.08
C ILE A 46 5.52 12.27 -4.43
N ALA A 47 6.59 11.46 -4.39
CA ALA A 47 7.89 11.88 -3.86
C ALA A 47 8.47 13.07 -4.64
N ALA A 48 8.37 13.05 -5.97
CA ALA A 48 8.86 14.14 -6.83
C ALA A 48 8.02 15.42 -6.71
N ARG A 49 6.72 15.30 -6.40
CA ARG A 49 5.84 16.46 -6.26
C ARG A 49 5.87 17.09 -4.87
N CYS A 50 5.80 16.27 -3.84
CA CYS A 50 5.66 16.73 -2.46
C CYS A 50 6.99 16.76 -1.70
N GLY A 51 7.98 16.00 -2.16
CA GLY A 51 9.28 15.92 -1.50
C GLY A 51 10.19 17.09 -1.82
N THR A 52 11.17 17.30 -0.95
CA THR A 52 12.34 18.10 -1.29
C THR A 52 13.22 17.35 -2.30
N PRO A 53 14.08 18.04 -3.07
CA PRO A 53 15.00 17.37 -3.99
C PRO A 53 15.89 16.30 -3.33
N GLY A 54 16.23 16.48 -2.05
CA GLY A 54 16.96 15.47 -1.28
C GLY A 54 16.11 14.25 -0.95
N PHE A 55 14.87 14.46 -0.52
CA PHE A 55 13.92 13.39 -0.22
C PHE A 55 13.60 12.55 -1.47
N GLU A 56 13.30 13.20 -2.59
CA GLU A 56 13.00 12.53 -3.85
C GLU A 56 14.13 11.59 -4.27
N LYS A 57 15.37 12.09 -4.27
CA LYS A 57 16.56 11.29 -4.63
C LYS A 57 16.75 10.09 -3.71
N ALA A 58 16.60 10.29 -2.40
CA ALA A 58 16.72 9.21 -1.42
C ALA A 58 15.62 8.15 -1.61
N PHE A 59 14.37 8.59 -1.77
CA PHE A 59 13.23 7.72 -2.02
C PHE A 59 13.40 6.92 -3.31
N TYR A 60 13.79 7.58 -4.40
CA TYR A 60 14.02 6.94 -5.68
C TYR A 60 15.12 5.87 -5.60
N LYS A 61 16.24 6.16 -4.92
CA LYS A 61 17.32 5.19 -4.69
C LYS A 61 16.81 3.95 -3.94
N GLN A 62 16.02 4.14 -2.88
CA GLN A 62 15.47 3.03 -2.11
C GLN A 62 14.43 2.24 -2.90
N SER A 63 13.60 2.93 -3.67
CA SER A 63 12.62 2.33 -4.58
C SER A 63 13.30 1.39 -5.59
N LYS A 64 14.36 1.85 -6.27
CA LYS A 64 15.13 1.00 -7.18
C LYS A 64 15.77 -0.20 -6.48
N ALA A 65 16.26 0.00 -5.26
CA ALA A 65 16.80 -1.10 -4.45
C ALA A 65 15.72 -2.14 -4.10
N ALA A 66 14.48 -1.71 -3.83
CA ALA A 66 13.36 -2.60 -3.57
C ALA A 66 12.97 -3.39 -4.83
N VAL A 67 12.96 -2.78 -6.00
CA VAL A 67 12.74 -3.47 -7.29
C VAL A 67 13.84 -4.49 -7.55
N ALA A 68 15.11 -4.11 -7.39
CA ALA A 68 16.25 -5.02 -7.56
C ALA A 68 16.26 -6.20 -6.56
N ALA A 69 15.68 -6.00 -5.38
CA ALA A 69 15.48 -7.04 -4.38
C ALA A 69 14.23 -7.92 -4.62
N GLY A 70 13.45 -7.66 -5.69
CA GLY A 70 12.23 -8.39 -6.00
C GLY A 70 11.09 -8.12 -5.01
N LEU A 71 11.12 -7.00 -4.28
CA LEU A 71 10.10 -6.65 -3.27
C LEU A 71 8.83 -6.08 -3.90
N ILE A 72 8.92 -5.51 -5.10
CA ILE A 72 7.77 -4.91 -5.81
C ILE A 72 7.06 -5.96 -6.67
N SER A 73 7.84 -6.69 -7.48
CA SER A 73 7.38 -7.80 -8.32
C SER A 73 8.33 -8.97 -8.14
N LYS A 74 7.84 -10.04 -7.51
CA LYS A 74 8.63 -11.27 -7.29
C LYS A 74 8.79 -12.03 -8.62
N ASN A 75 9.91 -12.73 -8.77
CA ASN A 75 10.20 -13.61 -9.92
C ASN A 75 10.16 -12.92 -11.29
N ARG A 76 10.36 -11.59 -11.33
CA ARG A 76 10.47 -10.82 -12.56
C ARG A 76 11.84 -10.19 -12.68
N ASP A 77 12.28 -9.97 -13.92
CA ASP A 77 13.52 -9.24 -14.16
C ASP A 77 13.39 -7.79 -13.66
N ALA A 78 14.41 -7.33 -12.93
CA ALA A 78 14.37 -6.01 -12.30
C ALA A 78 14.41 -4.88 -13.33
N ALA A 79 15.10 -5.04 -14.46
CA ALA A 79 15.17 -4.01 -15.49
C ALA A 79 13.83 -3.89 -16.24
N GLU A 80 13.16 -5.01 -16.50
CA GLU A 80 11.81 -5.02 -17.07
C GLU A 80 10.79 -4.34 -16.12
N VAL A 81 10.85 -4.67 -14.82
CA VAL A 81 9.99 -4.05 -13.81
C VAL A 81 10.23 -2.54 -13.72
N GLU A 82 11.49 -2.08 -13.71
CA GLU A 82 11.83 -0.65 -13.73
C GLU A 82 11.30 0.06 -14.99
N LYS A 83 11.43 -0.57 -16.17
CA LYS A 83 10.88 -0.05 -17.42
C LYS A 83 9.36 0.10 -17.32
N LYS A 84 8.68 -0.89 -16.77
CA LYS A 84 7.22 -0.88 -16.59
C LYS A 84 6.78 0.19 -15.59
N ILE A 85 7.40 0.28 -14.42
CA ILE A 85 7.12 1.34 -13.43
C ILE A 85 7.27 2.73 -14.05
N THR A 86 8.32 2.94 -14.86
CA THR A 86 8.53 4.21 -15.55
C THR A 86 7.41 4.54 -16.54
N ALA A 87 6.91 3.53 -17.27
CA ALA A 87 5.80 3.68 -18.21
C ALA A 87 4.44 3.92 -17.52
N LEU A 88 4.29 3.48 -16.26
CA LEU A 88 3.05 3.60 -15.47
C LEU A 88 2.90 4.94 -14.73
N ARG A 89 3.85 5.87 -14.90
CA ARG A 89 3.81 7.16 -14.20
C ARG A 89 2.55 7.95 -14.58
N ARG A 90 1.68 8.16 -13.59
CA ARG A 90 0.45 8.95 -13.76
C ARG A 90 0.72 10.44 -13.61
N ASN A 91 -0.24 11.24 -14.10
CA ASN A 91 -0.22 12.68 -13.92
C ASN A 91 -0.20 13.02 -12.41
N PRO A 92 0.76 13.85 -11.93
CA PRO A 92 0.86 14.18 -10.52
C PRO A 92 -0.41 14.81 -9.93
N PHE A 93 -1.17 15.58 -10.72
CA PHE A 93 -2.42 16.22 -10.29
C PHE A 93 -3.54 15.22 -9.97
N VAL A 94 -3.45 14.00 -10.49
CA VAL A 94 -4.38 12.91 -10.16
C VAL A 94 -4.02 12.26 -8.81
N LEU A 95 -2.75 12.30 -8.41
CA LEU A 95 -2.26 11.65 -7.19
C LEU A 95 -2.29 12.56 -5.96
N VAL A 96 -2.12 13.85 -6.18
CA VAL A 96 -2.12 14.88 -5.12
C VAL A 96 -2.97 16.02 -5.66
N ALA A 97 -4.13 16.33 -5.08
CA ALA A 97 -4.95 17.39 -5.66
C ALA A 97 -4.34 18.76 -5.33
N ALA A 98 -4.03 18.99 -4.06
CA ALA A 98 -3.56 20.27 -3.55
C ALA A 98 -2.20 20.14 -2.83
N PRO A 99 -1.38 21.22 -2.80
CA PRO A 99 -0.14 21.24 -2.02
C PRO A 99 -0.35 20.97 -0.52
N THR A 100 -1.54 21.29 0.02
CA THR A 100 -1.93 21.02 1.40
C THR A 100 -1.99 19.54 1.74
N ASP A 101 -2.09 18.66 0.74
CA ASP A 101 -2.13 17.21 0.93
C ASP A 101 -0.71 16.62 1.10
N CYS A 102 0.33 17.38 0.74
CA CYS A 102 1.71 16.89 0.74
C CYS A 102 2.24 16.40 2.09
N PRO A 103 1.94 17.01 3.25
CA PRO A 103 2.40 16.50 4.54
C PRO A 103 1.92 15.07 4.83
N ALA A 104 0.64 14.78 4.54
CA ALA A 104 0.08 13.44 4.72
C ALA A 104 0.72 12.43 3.76
N GLN A 105 0.93 12.83 2.51
CA GLN A 105 1.58 12.00 1.50
C GLN A 105 3.05 11.68 1.85
N LEU A 106 3.80 12.66 2.36
CA LEU A 106 5.18 12.44 2.81
C LEU A 106 5.26 11.55 4.05
N ALA A 107 4.32 11.67 4.99
CA ALA A 107 4.24 10.77 6.14
C ALA A 107 4.03 9.32 5.69
N MET A 108 3.10 9.08 4.77
CA MET A 108 2.89 7.77 4.15
C MET A 108 4.16 7.25 3.46
N LEU A 109 4.82 8.07 2.64
CA LEU A 109 6.06 7.65 1.96
C LEU A 109 7.19 7.34 2.94
N THR A 110 7.27 8.04 4.07
CA THR A 110 8.25 7.77 5.11
C THR A 110 8.03 6.40 5.75
N GLU A 111 6.77 6.00 6.00
CA GLU A 111 6.46 4.65 6.48
C GLU A 111 6.80 3.57 5.45
N VAL A 112 6.57 3.85 4.17
CA VAL A 112 7.01 2.98 3.06
C VAL A 112 8.54 2.83 3.06
N GLN A 113 9.29 3.91 3.30
CA GLN A 113 10.76 3.83 3.42
C GLN A 113 11.19 3.00 4.64
N LYS A 114 10.56 3.18 5.81
CA LYS A 114 10.90 2.43 7.03
C LYS A 114 10.67 0.92 6.85
N THR A 115 9.53 0.53 6.29
CA THR A 115 9.20 -0.88 6.06
C THR A 115 10.15 -1.53 5.05
N ARG A 116 10.52 -0.80 3.99
CA ARG A 116 11.41 -1.30 2.94
C ARG A 116 12.87 -1.37 3.36
N SER A 117 13.35 -0.44 4.19
CA SER A 117 14.75 -0.44 4.60
C SER A 117 15.05 -1.76 5.32
N ALA A 118 14.22 -2.16 6.29
CA ALA A 118 14.35 -3.47 6.94
C ALA A 118 14.36 -4.64 5.93
N ALA A 119 13.38 -4.67 5.03
CA ALA A 119 13.23 -5.76 4.06
C ALA A 119 14.39 -5.86 3.06
N VAL A 120 14.93 -4.73 2.57
CA VAL A 120 16.06 -4.70 1.64
C VAL A 120 17.35 -5.19 2.32
N HIS A 121 17.59 -4.82 3.57
CA HIS A 121 18.76 -5.32 4.32
C HIS A 121 18.68 -6.85 4.51
N SER A 122 17.50 -7.37 4.86
CA SER A 122 17.29 -8.82 5.01
C SER A 122 17.36 -9.58 3.67
N ALA A 123 16.98 -8.96 2.55
CA ALA A 123 17.09 -9.56 1.22
C ALA A 123 18.55 -9.66 0.76
N ARG A 124 19.39 -8.66 1.07
CA ARG A 124 20.83 -8.70 0.75
C ARG A 124 21.58 -9.77 1.54
N GLY A 125 21.26 -9.95 2.82
CA GLY A 125 21.89 -10.99 3.66
C GLY A 125 21.62 -12.41 3.16
N ARG A 126 20.44 -12.66 2.55
CA ARG A 126 20.07 -13.97 1.98
C ARG A 126 20.72 -14.28 0.63
N LYS A 127 21.29 -13.28 -0.04
CA LYS A 127 21.90 -13.42 -1.38
C LYS A 127 23.41 -13.64 -1.33
N ALA A 128 24.01 -13.72 -0.13
CA ALA A 128 25.41 -14.10 0.02
C ALA A 128 25.55 -15.62 -0.26
N PRO A 129 26.44 -16.04 -1.19
CA PRO A 129 26.68 -17.46 -1.44
C PRO A 129 27.35 -18.10 -0.21
N PRO A 130 27.09 -19.40 0.08
CA PRO A 130 27.94 -20.15 1.00
C PRO A 130 29.37 -20.16 0.45
N LYS A 131 30.34 -19.95 1.35
CA LYS A 131 31.78 -20.05 1.04
C LYS A 131 32.17 -21.49 0.72
#